data_AF-A0A136NWZ5-F1
#
_entry.id   AF-A0A136NWZ5-F1
#
_cell.length_a   1.000
_cell.length_b   1.000
_cell.length_c   1.000
_cell.angle_alpha   90.00
_cell.angle_beta   90.00
_cell.angle_gamma   90.00
#
_symmetry.space_group_name_H-M   'P 1'
#
loop_
_entity.id
_entity.type
_entity.pdbx_description
1 polymer ?
#
loop_
_entity_poly.entity_id
_entity_poly.type
_entity_poly.pdbx_seq_one_letter_code
_entity_poly.pdbx_strand_id
1 'polypeptide(L)'
;MLNSNKPLKLVLKFGFLVSFAAILYAVITFIRYINGEIGVLGWASLIISIWFLSGVIIFVLGIVGIYIGRIFDQIKDRPLYIISQKLN
;
A
#
# COMPACT_ATOMS: atom_id res chain seq x y z
N MET A 1 5.30 -4.44 -27.47
CA MET A 1 4.25 -3.83 -26.65
C MET A 1 3.98 -4.71 -25.43
N LEU A 2 4.51 -4.33 -24.25
CA LEU A 2 4.09 -4.73 -22.89
C LEU A 2 5.13 -4.19 -21.86
N ASN A 3 5.64 -2.97 -22.07
CA ASN A 3 6.41 -2.26 -21.05
C ASN A 3 5.43 -1.60 -20.11
N SER A 4 5.07 -2.31 -19.05
CA SER A 4 4.05 -1.85 -18.14
C SER A 4 4.56 -2.04 -16.72
N ASN A 5 5.25 -1.03 -16.19
CA ASN A 5 5.41 -0.84 -14.73
C ASN A 5 4.07 -0.39 -14.09
N LYS A 6 2.96 -0.47 -14.84
CA LYS A 6 1.60 -0.13 -14.41
C LYS A 6 1.03 -1.06 -13.34
N PRO A 7 1.25 -2.40 -13.32
CA PRO A 7 0.66 -3.25 -12.29
C PRO A 7 1.26 -2.93 -10.91
N LEU A 8 2.57 -2.69 -10.83
CA LEU A 8 3.23 -2.31 -9.58
C LEU A 8 2.73 -0.95 -9.05
N LYS A 9 2.63 0.06 -9.93
CA LYS A 9 2.08 1.37 -9.55
C LYS A 9 0.60 1.32 -9.14
N LEU A 10 -0.16 0.37 -9.68
CA LEU A 10 -1.59 0.21 -9.39
C LEU A 10 -1.80 -0.43 -8.01
N VAL A 11 -1.04 -1.48 -7.68
CA VAL A 11 -1.04 -2.09 -6.34
C VAL A 11 -0.66 -1.08 -5.27
N LEU A 12 0.26 -0.16 -5.58
CA LEU A 12 0.66 0.89 -4.66
C LEU A 12 -0.42 1.93 -4.37
N LYS A 13 -1.06 2.44 -5.43
CA LYS A 13 -2.18 3.35 -5.27
C LYS A 13 -3.31 2.68 -4.48
N PHE A 14 -3.54 1.39 -4.72
CA PHE A 14 -4.55 0.62 -4.01
C PHE A 14 -4.20 0.47 -2.52
N GLY A 15 -2.98 0.04 -2.18
CA GLY A 15 -2.54 -0.09 -0.79
C GLY A 15 -2.59 1.22 -0.01
N PHE A 16 -2.21 2.34 -0.66
CA PHE A 16 -2.32 3.66 -0.06
C PHE A 16 -3.79 4.06 0.20
N LEU A 17 -4.68 3.80 -0.75
CA LEU A 17 -6.11 4.10 -0.63
C LEU A 17 -6.75 3.29 0.51
N VAL A 18 -6.40 2.00 0.63
CA VAL A 18 -6.89 1.13 1.71
C VAL A 18 -6.35 1.58 3.08
N SER A 19 -5.05 1.91 3.17
CA SER A 19 -4.47 2.44 4.41
C SER A 19 -5.11 3.76 4.83
N PHE A 20 -5.42 4.64 3.87
CA PHE A 20 -6.09 5.91 4.15
C PHE A 20 -7.53 5.71 4.63
N ALA A 21 -8.28 4.79 3.99
CA ALA A 21 -9.62 4.42 4.42
C ALA A 21 -9.63 3.81 5.84
N ALA A 22 -8.64 3.00 6.18
CA ALA A 22 -8.49 2.41 7.51
C ALA A 22 -8.29 3.47 8.60
N ILE A 23 -7.43 4.46 8.34
CA ILE A 23 -7.21 5.59 9.27
C ILE A 23 -8.48 6.43 9.41
N LEU A 24 -9.16 6.73 8.31
CA LEU A 24 -10.44 7.46 8.35
C LEU A 24 -11.47 6.74 9.21
N TYR A 25 -11.61 5.42 9.05
CA TYR A 25 -12.55 4.63 9.84
C TYR A 25 -12.20 4.67 11.33
N ALA A 26 -10.91 4.52 11.68
CA ALA A 26 -10.46 4.63 13.07
C ALA A 26 -10.78 6.01 13.69
N VAL A 27 -10.59 7.10 12.94
CA VAL A 27 -10.94 8.46 13.37
C VAL A 27 -12.45 8.62 13.56
N ILE A 28 -13.26 8.11 12.63
CA ILE A 28 -14.72 8.14 12.75
C ILE A 28 -15.18 7.39 14.00
N THR A 29 -14.65 6.19 14.25
CA THR A 29 -14.97 5.41 15.46
C THR A 29 -14.55 6.16 16.73
N PHE A 30 -13.40 6.84 16.72
CA PHE A 30 -12.96 7.66 17.84
C PHE A 30 -13.89 8.85 18.10
N ILE A 31 -14.38 9.53 17.05
CA ILE A 31 -15.37 10.62 17.18
C ILE A 31 -16.69 10.09 17.73
N ARG A 32 -17.16 8.93 17.27
CA ARG A 32 -18.38 8.29 17.80
C ARG A 32 -18.24 7.86 19.25
N TYR A 33 -17.03 7.46 19.66
CA TYR A 33 -16.72 7.14 21.06
C TYR A 33 -16.86 8.36 21.96
N ILE A 34 -16.24 9.51 21.60
CA ILE A 34 -16.33 10.73 22.41
C ILE A 34 -17.76 11.31 22.46
N ASN A 35 -18.57 11.07 21.43
CA ASN A 35 -19.98 11.47 21.40
C ASN A 35 -20.89 10.57 22.24
N GLY A 36 -20.36 9.51 22.86
CA GLY A 36 -21.14 8.59 23.69
C GLY A 36 -22.06 7.65 22.91
N GLU A 37 -21.90 7.55 21.59
CA GLU A 37 -22.73 6.65 20.75
C GLU A 37 -22.39 5.16 20.95
N ILE A 38 -21.25 4.87 21.58
CA ILE A 38 -20.76 3.52 21.82
C ILE A 38 -21.02 3.15 23.29
N GLY A 39 -22.14 2.46 23.53
CA GLY A 39 -22.53 2.00 24.88
C GLY A 39 -21.77 0.77 25.39
N VAL A 40 -20.94 0.15 24.56
CA VAL A 40 -20.20 -1.08 24.92
C VAL A 40 -18.79 -0.73 25.37
N LEU A 41 -18.51 -0.99 26.65
CA LEU A 41 -17.21 -0.74 27.25
C LEU A 41 -16.09 -1.51 26.52
N GLY A 42 -14.97 -0.85 26.21
CA GLY A 42 -13.81 -1.47 25.57
C GLY A 42 -13.94 -1.75 24.06
N TRP A 43 -15.14 -1.67 23.48
CA TRP A 43 -15.35 -1.93 22.04
C TRP A 43 -14.62 -0.91 21.15
N ALA A 44 -14.74 0.38 21.49
CA ALA A 44 -14.10 1.44 20.74
C ALA A 44 -12.58 1.29 20.69
N SER A 45 -11.94 1.06 21.85
CA SER A 45 -10.48 0.85 21.92
C SER A 45 -10.03 -0.38 21.12
N LEU A 46 -10.83 -1.45 21.12
CA LEU A 46 -10.52 -2.68 20.39
C LEU A 46 -10.57 -2.45 18.87
N ILE A 47 -11.65 -1.86 18.37
CA ILE A 47 -11.82 -1.54 16.95
C ILE A 47 -10.77 -0.54 16.47
N ILE A 48 -10.52 0.53 17.23
CA ILE A 48 -9.51 1.53 16.87
C ILE A 48 -8.12 0.87 16.78
N SER A 49 -7.77 0.00 17.73
CA SER A 49 -6.48 -0.71 17.73
C SER A 49 -6.34 -1.63 16.52
N ILE A 50 -7.38 -2.40 16.18
CA ILE A 50 -7.37 -3.32 15.03
C ILE A 50 -7.22 -2.54 13.71
N TRP A 51 -8.00 -1.47 13.51
CA TRP A 51 -7.94 -0.67 12.30
C TRP A 51 -6.62 0.07 12.17
N PHE A 52 -6.08 0.57 13.28
CA PHE A 52 -4.76 1.20 13.30
C PHE A 52 -3.65 0.21 12.93
N LEU A 53 -3.57 -0.95 13.60
CA LEU A 53 -2.58 -1.98 13.27
C LEU A 53 -2.73 -2.47 11.83
N SER A 54 -3.96 -2.72 11.37
CA SER A 54 -4.21 -3.17 10.00
C SER A 54 -3.75 -2.12 8.97
N GLY A 55 -4.00 -0.83 9.24
CA GLY A 55 -3.49 0.26 8.42
C GLY A 55 -1.96 0.27 8.35
N VAL A 56 -1.28 0.13 9.50
CA VAL A 56 0.19 0.06 9.56
C VAL A 56 0.73 -1.15 8.79
N ILE A 57 0.13 -2.33 8.95
CA ILE A 57 0.54 -3.56 8.23
C ILE A 57 0.43 -3.36 6.71
N ILE A 58 -0.71 -2.85 6.24
CA ILE A 58 -0.95 -2.61 4.81
C ILE A 58 0.03 -1.56 4.25
N PHE A 59 0.31 -0.51 5.03
CA PHE A 59 1.30 0.49 4.65
C PHE A 59 2.70 -0.11 4.48
N VAL A 60 3.16 -0.92 5.45
CA VAL A 60 4.44 -1.62 5.38
C VAL A 60 4.48 -2.59 4.20
N LEU A 61 3.43 -3.37 3.97
CA LEU A 61 3.33 -4.25 2.80
C LEU A 61 3.38 -3.47 1.47
N GLY A 62 2.79 -2.28 1.42
CA GLY A 62 2.91 -1.37 0.29
C GLY A 62 4.37 -0.98 0.01
N ILE A 63 5.12 -0.62 1.05
CA ILE A 63 6.56 -0.32 0.94
C ILE A 63 7.33 -1.54 0.43
N VAL A 64 7.11 -2.72 1.02
CA VAL A 64 7.76 -3.97 0.58
C VAL A 64 7.45 -4.26 -0.88
N GLY A 65 6.21 -4.03 -1.32
CA GLY A 65 5.81 -4.16 -2.72
C GLY A 65 6.63 -3.28 -3.66
N ILE A 66 6.91 -2.01 -3.30
CA ILE A 66 7.82 -1.13 -4.09
C ILE A 66 9.19 -1.76 -4.25
N TYR A 67 9.77 -2.26 -3.15
CA TYR A 67 11.11 -2.84 -3.17
C TYR A 67 11.16 -4.09 -4.03
N ILE A 68 10.20 -5.01 -3.88
CA ILE A 68 10.10 -6.22 -4.70
C ILE A 68 9.97 -5.86 -6.18
N GLY A 69 9.15 -4.86 -6.51
CA GLY A 69 9.00 -4.42 -7.89
C GLY A 69 10.27 -3.80 -8.48
N ARG A 70 11.03 -3.04 -7.69
CA ARG A 70 12.35 -2.54 -8.10
C ARG A 70 13.34 -3.68 -8.34
N ILE A 71 13.36 -4.68 -7.45
CA ILE A 71 14.19 -5.87 -7.59
C ILE A 71 13.81 -6.63 -8.87
N PHE A 72 12.51 -6.83 -9.12
CA PHE A 72 12.03 -7.49 -10.33
C PHE A 72 12.43 -6.74 -11.62
N ASP A 73 12.44 -5.41 -11.59
CA ASP A 73 12.94 -4.58 -12.69
C ASP A 73 14.46 -4.69 -12.87
N GLN A 74 15.23 -4.84 -11.78
CA GLN A 74 16.69 -5.03 -11.82
C GLN A 74 17.09 -6.43 -12.34
N ILE A 75 16.39 -7.49 -11.94
CA ILE A 75 16.69 -8.86 -12.39
C ILE A 75 16.33 -9.06 -13.87
N LYS A 76 15.44 -8.23 -14.42
CA LYS A 76 15.00 -8.33 -15.82
C LYS A 76 16.05 -7.98 -16.87
N ASP A 77 17.28 -7.69 -16.48
CA ASP A 77 18.50 -7.54 -17.30
C ASP A 77 18.21 -7.06 -18.72
N ARG A 78 17.63 -5.84 -18.82
CA ARG A 78 17.32 -5.25 -20.12
C ARG A 78 18.64 -4.71 -20.68
N PRO A 79 19.16 -5.26 -21.78
CA PRO A 79 20.33 -4.67 -22.42
C PRO A 79 20.02 -3.21 -22.74
N LEU A 80 20.85 -2.31 -22.21
CA LEU A 80 20.70 -0.85 -22.34
C LEU A 80 20.79 -0.37 -23.80
N TYR A 81 21.21 -1.24 -24.71
CA TYR A 81 21.36 -0.96 -26.12
C TYR A 81 21.13 -2.24 -26.94
N ILE A 82 20.39 -2.12 -28.04
CA ILE A 82 20.37 -3.12 -29.11
C ILE A 82 21.40 -2.62 -30.11
N ILE A 83 22.53 -3.34 -30.27
CA ILE A 83 23.52 -3.00 -31.31
C ILE A 83 22.85 -3.24 -32.66
N SER A 84 22.42 -2.18 -33.33
CA SER A 84 21.69 -2.30 -34.61
C SER A 84 22.63 -2.53 -35.80
N GLN A 85 23.90 -2.14 -35.72
CA GLN A 85 24.90 -2.44 -36.74
C GLN A 85 26.31 -2.21 -36.22
N LYS A 86 27.20 -3.15 -36.54
CA LYS A 86 28.65 -3.02 -36.35
C LYS A 86 29.24 -2.79 -37.74
N LEU A 87 29.69 -1.56 -38.01
CA LEU A 87 30.51 -1.25 -39.17
C LEU A 87 31.93 -1.77 -38.89
N ASN A 88 32.45 -2.58 -39.79
CA ASN A 88 33.80 -3.14 -39.76
C ASN A 88 34.58 -2.57 -40.94
#